data_AF-A0A352Y4S2-F1
#
_entry.id   AF-A0A352Y4S2-F1
#
_cell.length_a   1.000
_cell.length_b   1.000
_cell.length_c   1.000
_cell.angle_alpha   90.00
_cell.angle_beta   90.00
_cell.angle_gamma   90.00
#
_symmetry.space_group_name_H-M   'P 1'
#
loop_
_entity.id
_entity.type
_entity.pdbx_description
1 polymer ?
#
loop_
_entity_poly.entity_id
_entity_poly.type
_entity_poly.pdbx_seq_one_letter_code
_entity_poly.pdbx_strand_id
1 'polypeptide(L)'
;MSHSTDTLLFNQTNRFIASMQQLMRGIGKVSAHLHPQSLSELFLQLETVTTPALLTKTVNSIQHQLWELPAKEQALNRKRLITTLSIHVLQGTSETLRLEAASWLRLLLQAGLVTKPEEIFVTLVTATVHPRLEENKTPAVREQEAFLHLIFQCFWPFRFPYPAYSWEAFPTNEVFYPLAPLLEQADSDMQDTLMSIFAELPTLDDADILEHLLPVTLQWSQHTDVERRRRVASLLARMNMGSAQEALGRLQVDTDPLVRESAKSAAVYARRA
;
A
#
# COMPACT_ATOMS: atom_id res chain seq x y z
N MET A 1 30.35 22.17 -15.13
CA MET A 1 30.36 20.86 -15.84
C MET A 1 29.69 19.83 -14.94
N SER A 2 28.39 19.60 -15.07
CA SER A 2 27.63 18.66 -14.20
C SER A 2 26.58 17.85 -14.95
N HIS A 3 26.80 17.52 -16.23
CA HIS A 3 25.82 16.82 -17.07
C HIS A 3 26.00 15.29 -17.13
N SER A 4 26.96 14.72 -16.38
CA SER A 4 27.31 13.29 -16.50
C SER A 4 26.64 12.38 -15.46
N THR A 5 26.11 12.92 -14.37
CA THR A 5 25.41 12.16 -13.31
C THR A 5 23.92 11.95 -13.63
N ASP A 6 23.28 12.92 -14.29
CA ASP A 6 21.86 12.84 -14.64
C ASP A 6 21.58 11.76 -15.69
N THR A 7 22.52 11.55 -16.63
CA THR A 7 22.42 10.51 -17.67
C THR A 7 22.66 9.09 -17.13
N LEU A 8 23.45 8.95 -16.06
CA LEU A 8 23.68 7.66 -15.40
C LEU A 8 22.48 7.22 -14.56
N LEU A 9 21.83 8.16 -13.85
CA LEU A 9 20.60 7.91 -13.09
C LEU A 9 19.42 7.57 -14.01
N PHE A 10 19.22 8.31 -15.10
CA PHE A 10 18.16 8.03 -16.09
C PHE A 10 18.29 6.62 -16.70
N ASN A 11 19.51 6.19 -16.99
CA ASN A 11 19.78 4.86 -17.55
C ASN A 11 19.58 3.72 -16.53
N GLN A 12 19.69 4.00 -15.23
CA GLN A 12 19.40 3.02 -14.17
C GLN A 12 17.89 2.91 -13.89
N THR A 13 17.13 4.01 -13.96
CA THR A 13 15.66 4.03 -13.85
C THR A 13 15.00 3.18 -14.93
N ASN A 14 15.47 3.32 -16.17
CA ASN A 14 15.02 2.48 -17.27
C ASN A 14 15.36 1.01 -17.03
N ARG A 15 16.47 0.69 -16.35
CA ARG A 15 16.84 -0.70 -16.05
C ARG A 15 15.99 -1.32 -14.96
N PHE A 16 15.57 -0.60 -13.92
CA PHE A 16 14.72 -1.17 -12.87
C PHE A 16 13.29 -1.40 -13.35
N ILE A 17 12.70 -0.41 -14.04
CA ILE A 17 11.39 -0.56 -14.68
C ILE A 17 11.46 -1.64 -15.77
N ALA A 18 12.52 -1.66 -16.59
CA ALA A 18 12.73 -2.75 -17.54
C ALA A 18 12.96 -4.10 -16.84
N SER A 19 13.63 -4.16 -15.69
CA SER A 19 13.83 -5.41 -14.92
C SER A 19 12.52 -5.92 -14.35
N MET A 20 11.67 -5.05 -13.81
CA MET A 20 10.32 -5.40 -13.35
C MET A 20 9.42 -5.82 -14.51
N GLN A 21 9.45 -5.09 -15.62
CA GLN A 21 8.76 -5.48 -16.86
C GLN A 21 9.32 -6.79 -17.42
N GLN A 22 10.62 -7.05 -17.30
CA GLN A 22 11.28 -8.27 -17.75
C GLN A 22 11.00 -9.45 -16.82
N LEU A 23 10.81 -9.22 -15.52
CA LEU A 23 10.36 -10.20 -14.54
C LEU A 23 8.89 -10.57 -14.80
N MET A 24 8.04 -9.58 -15.08
CA MET A 24 6.66 -9.78 -15.56
C MET A 24 6.62 -10.54 -16.90
N ARG A 25 7.51 -10.20 -17.84
CA ARG A 25 7.67 -10.96 -19.11
C ARG A 25 8.22 -12.37 -18.90
N GLY A 26 9.08 -12.56 -17.90
CA GLY A 26 9.70 -13.85 -17.56
C GLY A 26 8.71 -14.82 -16.92
N ILE A 27 7.83 -14.31 -16.04
CA ILE A 27 6.72 -15.08 -15.45
C ILE A 27 5.72 -15.50 -16.55
N GLY A 28 5.50 -14.66 -17.56
CA GLY A 28 4.62 -14.96 -18.70
C GLY A 28 5.04 -16.14 -19.59
N LYS A 29 6.28 -16.65 -19.48
CA LYS A 29 6.79 -17.73 -20.35
C LYS A 29 6.49 -19.15 -19.87
N VAL A 30 5.89 -19.35 -18.69
CA VAL A 30 5.73 -20.69 -18.09
C VAL A 30 4.37 -21.37 -18.40
N SER A 31 3.49 -20.75 -19.21
CA SER A 31 2.19 -21.37 -19.54
C SER A 31 1.95 -21.55 -21.04
N ALA A 32 2.79 -22.36 -21.68
CA ALA A 32 2.40 -23.03 -22.90
C ALA A 32 1.86 -24.40 -22.51
N HIS A 33 0.56 -24.64 -22.69
CA HIS A 33 -0.06 -25.87 -23.23
C HIS A 33 -1.58 -25.82 -23.05
N LEU A 34 -2.29 -26.11 -24.15
CA LEU A 34 -3.75 -26.25 -24.38
C LEU A 34 -4.50 -24.96 -24.82
N HIS A 35 -4.69 -24.87 -26.15
CA HIS A 35 -5.51 -23.95 -26.95
C HIS A 35 -5.23 -22.44 -26.78
N PRO A 36 -5.05 -21.67 -27.88
CA PRO A 36 -4.94 -20.22 -27.79
C PRO A 36 -6.29 -19.66 -27.32
N GLN A 37 -6.41 -19.41 -26.02
CA GLN A 37 -7.59 -18.77 -25.43
C GLN A 37 -7.63 -17.31 -25.85
N SER A 38 -8.80 -16.84 -26.27
CA SER A 38 -8.99 -15.42 -26.57
C SER A 38 -8.93 -14.58 -25.29
N LEU A 39 -8.60 -13.30 -25.40
CA LEU A 39 -8.59 -12.40 -24.24
C LEU A 39 -9.95 -12.34 -23.53
N SER A 40 -11.04 -12.40 -24.29
CA SER A 40 -12.41 -12.45 -23.75
C SER A 40 -12.68 -13.71 -22.93
N GLU A 41 -12.18 -14.87 -23.38
CA GLU A 41 -12.28 -16.13 -22.62
C GLU A 41 -11.46 -16.08 -21.34
N LEU A 42 -10.27 -15.48 -21.38
CA LEU A 42 -9.44 -15.31 -20.20
C LEU A 42 -10.11 -14.41 -19.14
N PHE A 43 -10.77 -13.34 -19.55
CA PHE A 43 -11.54 -12.51 -18.62
C PHE A 43 -12.73 -13.25 -18.02
N LEU A 44 -13.47 -14.03 -18.83
CA LEU A 44 -14.56 -14.85 -18.32
C LEU A 44 -14.06 -15.89 -17.31
N GLN A 45 -12.91 -16.52 -17.60
CA GLN A 45 -12.26 -17.42 -16.64
C GLN A 45 -11.90 -16.67 -15.37
N LEU A 46 -11.23 -15.52 -15.48
CA LEU A 46 -10.84 -14.71 -14.33
C LEU A 46 -12.05 -14.37 -13.45
N GLU A 47 -13.17 -13.96 -14.03
CA GLU A 47 -14.42 -13.66 -13.31
C GLU A 47 -14.96 -14.85 -12.50
N THR A 48 -14.67 -16.08 -12.90
CA THR A 48 -15.20 -17.31 -12.27
C THR A 48 -14.17 -18.09 -11.45
N VAL A 49 -12.93 -17.58 -11.32
CA VAL A 49 -11.87 -18.28 -10.58
C VAL A 49 -12.23 -18.45 -9.10
N THR A 50 -11.95 -19.65 -8.58
CA THR A 50 -12.16 -20.00 -7.17
C THR A 50 -10.87 -20.37 -6.43
N THR A 51 -9.71 -20.43 -7.11
CA THR A 51 -8.43 -20.81 -6.48
C THR A 51 -7.30 -19.83 -6.81
N PRO A 52 -6.37 -19.56 -5.87
CA PRO A 52 -5.25 -18.64 -6.09
C PRO A 52 -4.36 -19.02 -7.28
N ALA A 53 -4.08 -20.32 -7.45
CA ALA A 53 -3.21 -20.79 -8.53
C ALA A 53 -3.82 -20.52 -9.92
N LEU A 54 -5.14 -20.71 -10.06
CA LEU A 54 -5.84 -20.39 -11.30
C LEU A 54 -5.93 -18.88 -11.52
N LEU A 55 -6.08 -18.08 -10.45
CA LEU A 55 -6.08 -16.62 -10.53
C LEU A 55 -4.75 -16.16 -11.12
N THR A 56 -3.65 -16.59 -10.52
CA THR A 56 -2.28 -16.25 -10.95
C THR A 56 -1.98 -16.71 -12.36
N LYS A 57 -2.38 -17.93 -12.73
CA LYS A 57 -2.24 -18.40 -14.11
C LYS A 57 -3.00 -17.50 -15.09
N THR A 58 -4.25 -17.19 -14.80
CA THR A 58 -5.14 -16.42 -15.69
C THR A 58 -4.68 -14.97 -15.83
N VAL A 59 -4.31 -14.31 -14.72
CA VAL A 59 -3.77 -12.95 -14.73
C VAL A 59 -2.50 -12.88 -15.57
N ASN A 60 -1.59 -13.86 -15.44
CA ASN A 60 -0.38 -13.91 -16.26
C ASN A 60 -0.68 -14.07 -17.75
N SER A 61 -1.62 -14.94 -18.12
CA SER A 61 -2.05 -15.10 -19.52
C SER A 61 -2.67 -13.82 -20.07
N ILE A 62 -3.51 -13.13 -19.29
CA ILE A 62 -4.07 -11.82 -19.65
C ILE A 62 -2.94 -10.82 -19.87
N GLN A 63 -2.05 -10.64 -18.88
CA GLN A 63 -0.93 -9.70 -18.97
C GLN A 63 -0.06 -9.96 -20.20
N HIS A 64 0.25 -11.22 -20.51
CA HIS A 64 1.00 -11.58 -21.71
C HIS A 64 0.30 -11.09 -22.98
N GLN A 65 -1.00 -11.34 -23.13
CA GLN A 65 -1.76 -10.91 -24.31
C GLN A 65 -1.90 -9.38 -24.39
N LEU A 66 -2.05 -8.71 -23.24
CA LEU A 66 -2.14 -7.25 -23.20
C LEU A 66 -0.92 -6.57 -23.80
N TRP A 67 0.28 -7.13 -23.65
CA TRP A 67 1.50 -6.51 -24.19
C TRP A 67 1.52 -6.43 -25.72
N GLU A 68 0.79 -7.30 -26.40
CA GLU A 68 0.71 -7.35 -27.86
C GLU A 68 -0.33 -6.37 -28.44
N LEU A 69 -1.16 -5.75 -27.59
CA LEU A 69 -2.24 -4.86 -28.03
C LEU A 69 -1.80 -3.40 -28.20
N PRO A 70 -2.51 -2.59 -29.00
CA PRO A 70 -2.33 -1.14 -29.03
C PRO A 70 -2.59 -0.49 -27.67
N ALA A 71 -1.88 0.59 -27.35
CA ALA A 71 -1.93 1.24 -26.02
C ALA A 71 -3.34 1.59 -25.51
N LYS A 72 -4.25 2.00 -26.39
CA LYS A 72 -5.64 2.30 -26.03
C LYS A 72 -6.40 1.05 -25.56
N GLU A 73 -6.19 -0.07 -26.23
CA GLU A 73 -6.79 -1.36 -25.86
C GLU A 73 -6.13 -1.94 -24.61
N GLN A 74 -4.81 -1.74 -24.44
CA GLN A 74 -4.13 -2.08 -23.19
C GLN A 74 -4.77 -1.36 -22.00
N ALA A 75 -4.97 -0.04 -22.10
CA ALA A 75 -5.56 0.75 -21.02
C ALA A 75 -6.98 0.28 -20.66
N LEU A 76 -7.82 0.03 -21.67
CA LEU A 76 -9.19 -0.46 -21.46
C LEU A 76 -9.21 -1.82 -20.74
N ASN A 77 -8.42 -2.78 -21.23
CA ASN A 77 -8.40 -4.12 -20.65
C ASN A 77 -7.67 -4.18 -19.30
N ARG A 78 -6.67 -3.32 -19.06
CA ARG A 78 -6.08 -3.14 -17.72
C ARG A 78 -7.11 -2.65 -16.72
N LYS A 79 -7.95 -1.68 -17.11
CA LYS A 79 -9.05 -1.24 -16.26
C LYS A 79 -9.98 -2.41 -15.92
N ARG A 80 -10.38 -3.21 -16.91
CA ARG A 80 -11.20 -4.41 -16.69
C ARG A 80 -10.52 -5.38 -15.72
N LEU A 81 -9.23 -5.66 -15.90
CA LEU A 81 -8.46 -6.54 -15.02
C LEU A 81 -8.45 -6.04 -13.58
N ILE A 82 -8.18 -4.75 -13.37
CA ILE A 82 -8.18 -4.13 -12.04
C ILE A 82 -9.58 -4.23 -11.40
N THR A 83 -10.64 -3.97 -12.16
CA THR A 83 -12.02 -4.11 -11.67
C THR A 83 -12.32 -5.55 -11.26
N THR A 84 -12.01 -6.54 -12.09
CA THR A 84 -12.25 -7.96 -11.78
C THR A 84 -11.44 -8.42 -10.57
N LEU A 85 -10.17 -8.01 -10.45
CA LEU A 85 -9.35 -8.31 -9.28
C LEU A 85 -9.89 -7.65 -8.01
N SER A 86 -10.39 -6.41 -8.10
CA SER A 86 -11.00 -5.72 -6.95
C SER A 86 -12.26 -6.44 -6.46
N ILE A 87 -13.06 -6.97 -7.39
CA ILE A 87 -14.20 -7.85 -7.05
C ILE A 87 -13.71 -9.09 -6.29
N HIS A 88 -12.64 -9.75 -6.74
CA HIS A 88 -12.07 -10.89 -6.03
C HIS A 88 -11.54 -10.54 -4.64
N VAL A 89 -10.92 -9.38 -4.47
CA VAL A 89 -10.48 -8.91 -3.15
C VAL A 89 -11.65 -8.76 -2.18
N LEU A 90 -12.75 -8.16 -2.63
CA LEU A 90 -13.90 -7.85 -1.78
C LEU A 90 -14.85 -9.04 -1.60
N GLN A 91 -14.96 -9.91 -2.61
CA GLN A 91 -16.02 -10.93 -2.70
C GLN A 91 -15.49 -12.36 -2.86
N GLY A 92 -14.18 -12.55 -2.88
CA GLY A 92 -13.55 -13.86 -2.99
C GLY A 92 -14.03 -14.83 -1.91
N THR A 93 -14.20 -16.09 -2.31
CA THR A 93 -14.79 -17.14 -1.47
C THR A 93 -13.86 -17.64 -0.37
N SER A 94 -12.54 -17.45 -0.50
CA SER A 94 -11.54 -17.79 0.51
C SER A 94 -10.58 -16.64 0.78
N GLU A 95 -10.05 -16.55 2.00
CA GLU A 95 -8.98 -15.62 2.39
C GLU A 95 -7.79 -15.67 1.41
N THR A 96 -7.32 -16.87 1.09
CA THR A 96 -6.19 -17.07 0.18
C THR A 96 -6.43 -16.49 -1.22
N LEU A 97 -7.66 -16.57 -1.73
CA LEU A 97 -8.01 -15.99 -3.03
C LEU A 97 -8.04 -14.46 -2.97
N ARG A 98 -8.60 -13.90 -1.89
CA ARG A 98 -8.66 -12.45 -1.67
C ARG A 98 -7.26 -11.84 -1.55
N LEU A 99 -6.39 -12.46 -0.75
CA LEU A 99 -5.00 -12.01 -0.57
C LEU A 99 -4.16 -12.15 -1.85
N GLU A 100 -4.37 -13.19 -2.64
CA GLU A 100 -3.69 -13.33 -3.94
C GLU A 100 -4.15 -12.25 -4.92
N ALA A 101 -5.45 -11.98 -5.01
CA ALA A 101 -6.00 -10.92 -5.85
C ALA A 101 -5.46 -9.54 -5.42
N ALA A 102 -5.39 -9.28 -4.11
CA ALA A 102 -4.83 -8.05 -3.55
C ALA A 102 -3.33 -7.91 -3.83
N SER A 103 -2.60 -9.02 -3.76
CA SER A 103 -1.18 -9.09 -4.14
C SER A 103 -0.97 -8.73 -5.61
N TRP A 104 -1.87 -9.17 -6.50
CA TRP A 104 -1.86 -8.77 -7.91
C TRP A 104 -2.16 -7.28 -8.09
N LEU A 105 -3.16 -6.72 -7.41
CA LEU A 105 -3.44 -5.29 -7.45
C LEU A 105 -2.22 -4.46 -7.02
N ARG A 106 -1.56 -4.86 -5.92
CA ARG A 106 -0.32 -4.27 -5.45
C ARG A 106 0.79 -4.33 -6.51
N LEU A 107 0.98 -5.48 -7.16
CA LEU A 107 2.00 -5.63 -8.21
C LEU A 107 1.72 -4.74 -9.43
N LEU A 108 0.47 -4.66 -9.87
CA LEU A 108 0.06 -3.80 -10.99
C LEU A 108 0.27 -2.32 -10.65
N LEU A 109 -0.06 -1.94 -9.40
CA LEU A 109 0.21 -0.60 -8.89
C LEU A 109 1.72 -0.32 -8.92
N GLN A 110 2.53 -1.20 -8.35
CA GLN A 110 3.99 -1.06 -8.31
C GLN A 110 4.65 -1.00 -9.69
N ALA A 111 4.05 -1.65 -10.68
CA ALA A 111 4.51 -1.60 -12.06
C ALA A 111 4.07 -0.34 -12.84
N GLY A 112 3.34 0.59 -12.22
CA GLY A 112 2.86 1.80 -12.90
C GLY A 112 1.71 1.53 -13.89
N LEU A 113 1.00 0.41 -13.75
CA LEU A 113 0.00 -0.04 -14.73
C LEU A 113 -1.44 0.36 -14.36
N VAL A 114 -1.62 1.04 -13.24
CA VAL A 114 -2.91 1.49 -12.70
C VAL A 114 -3.10 2.95 -13.03
N THR A 115 -4.22 3.30 -13.68
CA THR A 115 -4.49 4.71 -14.05
C THR A 115 -4.98 5.55 -12.87
N LYS A 116 -5.64 4.92 -11.89
CA LYS A 116 -6.15 5.54 -10.67
C LYS A 116 -5.71 4.74 -9.43
N PRO A 117 -4.53 5.04 -8.87
CA PRO A 117 -4.02 4.35 -7.69
C PRO A 117 -4.99 4.29 -6.51
N GLU A 118 -5.76 5.37 -6.30
CA GLU A 118 -6.78 5.49 -5.25
C GLU A 118 -7.76 4.31 -5.22
N GLU A 119 -8.20 3.82 -6.38
CA GLU A 119 -9.15 2.70 -6.46
C GLU A 119 -8.58 1.42 -5.80
N ILE A 120 -7.26 1.22 -5.86
CA ILE A 120 -6.59 0.10 -5.20
C ILE A 120 -6.58 0.29 -3.69
N PHE A 121 -6.22 1.49 -3.20
CA PHE A 121 -6.22 1.78 -1.77
C PHE A 121 -7.62 1.64 -1.18
N VAL A 122 -8.65 2.21 -1.81
CA VAL A 122 -10.04 2.07 -1.38
C VAL A 122 -10.46 0.61 -1.29
N THR A 123 -10.11 -0.20 -2.30
CA THR A 123 -10.40 -1.63 -2.31
C THR A 123 -9.75 -2.36 -1.14
N LEU A 124 -8.46 -2.12 -0.90
CA LEU A 124 -7.72 -2.77 0.19
C LEU A 124 -8.21 -2.31 1.55
N VAL A 125 -8.41 -1.01 1.77
CA VAL A 125 -8.97 -0.48 3.03
C VAL A 125 -10.34 -1.08 3.31
N THR A 126 -11.21 -1.13 2.29
CA THR A 126 -12.54 -1.72 2.42
C THR A 126 -12.47 -3.20 2.83
N ALA A 127 -11.55 -3.97 2.25
CA ALA A 127 -11.35 -5.37 2.62
C ALA A 127 -10.82 -5.53 4.05
N THR A 128 -9.93 -4.63 4.51
CA THR A 128 -9.38 -4.64 5.87
C THR A 128 -10.44 -4.33 6.93
N VAL A 129 -11.34 -3.38 6.67
CA VAL A 129 -12.34 -2.92 7.66
C VAL A 129 -13.63 -3.74 7.66
N HIS A 130 -13.92 -4.42 6.56
CA HIS A 130 -15.07 -5.32 6.43
C HIS A 130 -14.60 -6.77 6.15
N PRO A 131 -13.88 -7.41 7.07
CA PRO A 131 -13.44 -8.78 6.87
C PRO A 131 -14.67 -9.68 6.70
N ARG A 132 -14.62 -10.60 5.74
CA ARG A 132 -15.68 -11.58 5.59
C ARG A 132 -15.68 -12.50 6.81
N LEU A 133 -16.77 -12.44 7.59
CA LEU A 133 -17.05 -13.38 8.64
C LEU A 133 -17.36 -14.73 7.99
N GLU A 134 -16.41 -15.67 8.04
CA GLU A 134 -16.75 -17.08 7.82
C GLU A 134 -17.60 -17.55 9.01
N GLU A 135 -18.76 -18.15 8.74
CA GLU A 135 -19.63 -18.72 9.79
C GLU A 135 -18.79 -19.63 10.70
N ASN A 136 -18.81 -19.34 12.01
CA ASN A 136 -18.08 -20.06 13.07
C ASN A 136 -16.56 -19.83 13.18
N LYS A 137 -15.99 -18.79 12.58
CA LYS A 137 -14.62 -18.37 12.86
C LYS A 137 -14.57 -16.97 13.44
N THR A 138 -13.71 -16.76 14.44
CA THR A 138 -13.30 -15.42 14.85
C THR A 138 -12.84 -14.64 13.62
N PRO A 139 -13.11 -13.32 13.51
CA PRO A 139 -12.59 -12.52 12.42
C PRO A 139 -11.09 -12.80 12.29
N ALA A 140 -10.65 -13.11 11.06
CA ALA A 140 -9.29 -13.54 10.81
C ALA A 140 -8.35 -12.34 11.00
N VAL A 141 -7.93 -12.09 12.24
CA VAL A 141 -6.94 -11.05 12.61
C VAL A 141 -5.72 -11.13 11.67
N ARG A 142 -5.33 -12.35 11.28
CA ARG A 142 -4.25 -12.61 10.31
C ARG A 142 -4.54 -12.09 8.90
N GLU A 143 -5.77 -12.22 8.41
CA GLU A 143 -6.15 -11.70 7.10
C GLU A 143 -6.13 -10.16 7.12
N GLN A 144 -6.65 -9.57 8.18
CA GLN A 144 -6.65 -8.11 8.37
C GLN A 144 -5.22 -7.56 8.42
N GLU A 145 -4.34 -8.19 9.18
CA GLU A 145 -2.91 -7.87 9.25
C GLU A 145 -2.24 -7.99 7.87
N ALA A 146 -2.53 -9.07 7.12
CA ALA A 146 -2.01 -9.25 5.77
C ALA A 146 -2.45 -8.13 4.81
N PHE A 147 -3.71 -7.69 4.89
CA PHE A 147 -4.18 -6.55 4.10
C PHE A 147 -3.50 -5.24 4.50
N LEU A 148 -3.29 -4.99 5.79
CA LEU A 148 -2.56 -3.81 6.26
C LEU A 148 -1.13 -3.77 5.72
N HIS A 149 -0.43 -4.91 5.71
CA HIS A 149 0.88 -5.00 5.07
C HIS A 149 0.82 -4.72 3.58
N LEU A 150 -0.18 -5.24 2.86
CA LEU A 150 -0.36 -4.96 1.43
C LEU A 150 -0.64 -3.48 1.17
N ILE A 151 -1.45 -2.82 2.01
CA ILE A 151 -1.69 -1.37 1.97
C ILE A 151 -0.37 -0.62 2.14
N PHE A 152 0.43 -0.94 3.16
CA PHE A 152 1.71 -0.28 3.39
C PHE A 152 2.69 -0.47 2.20
N GLN A 153 2.69 -1.64 1.57
CA GLN A 153 3.51 -1.87 0.38
C GLN A 153 3.05 -1.10 -0.87
N CYS A 154 1.79 -0.63 -0.90
CA CYS A 154 1.26 0.20 -1.99
C CYS A 154 1.75 1.65 -1.96
N PHE A 155 2.45 2.09 -0.90
CA PHE A 155 3.06 3.43 -0.85
C PHE A 155 4.39 3.51 -1.62
N TRP A 156 5.11 2.38 -1.78
CA TRP A 156 6.40 2.35 -2.48
C TRP A 156 6.43 3.02 -3.86
N PRO A 157 5.41 2.88 -4.71
CA PRO A 157 5.37 3.49 -6.05
C PRO A 157 5.33 5.02 -6.06
N PHE A 158 5.15 5.67 -4.90
CA PHE A 158 5.17 7.13 -4.76
C PHE A 158 6.50 7.63 -4.19
N ARG A 159 7.37 6.74 -3.73
CA ARG A 159 8.62 7.11 -3.05
C ARG A 159 9.79 7.26 -4.02
N PHE A 160 10.69 8.17 -3.67
CA PHE A 160 12.01 8.30 -4.28
C PHE A 160 12.85 7.03 -4.04
N PRO A 161 13.79 6.63 -4.93
CA PRO A 161 14.29 7.32 -6.13
C PRO A 161 13.49 7.12 -7.40
N TYR A 162 12.62 6.12 -7.48
CA TYR A 162 11.98 5.73 -8.73
C TYR A 162 10.46 5.61 -8.55
N PRO A 163 9.75 6.73 -8.39
CA PRO A 163 8.31 6.70 -8.28
C PRO A 163 7.69 6.28 -9.62
N ALA A 164 6.69 5.40 -9.56
CA ALA A 164 5.82 5.09 -10.70
C ALA A 164 4.69 6.13 -10.84
N TYR A 165 4.37 6.88 -9.77
CA TYR A 165 3.32 7.91 -9.76
C TYR A 165 3.82 9.20 -9.12
N SER A 166 3.28 10.34 -9.56
CA SER A 166 3.44 11.60 -8.85
C SER A 166 2.64 11.60 -7.54
N TRP A 167 3.02 12.45 -6.60
CA TRP A 167 2.26 12.68 -5.36
C TRP A 167 0.86 13.24 -5.62
N GLU A 168 0.61 13.88 -6.77
CA GLU A 168 -0.74 14.35 -7.16
C GLU A 168 -1.72 13.19 -7.41
N ALA A 169 -1.21 12.01 -7.77
CA ALA A 169 -2.01 10.81 -7.94
C ALA A 169 -2.15 9.99 -6.64
N PHE A 170 -1.54 10.47 -5.54
CA PHE A 170 -1.64 9.82 -4.24
C PHE A 170 -3.06 10.01 -3.68
N PRO A 171 -3.66 8.99 -3.02
CA PRO A 171 -5.00 9.09 -2.46
C PRO A 171 -5.12 10.22 -1.43
N THR A 172 -6.32 10.77 -1.28
CA THR A 172 -6.61 11.65 -0.14
C THR A 172 -6.55 10.86 1.18
N ASN A 173 -6.26 11.56 2.28
CA ASN A 173 -6.15 10.95 3.60
C ASN A 173 -7.44 10.23 4.04
N GLU A 174 -8.60 10.72 3.61
CA GLU A 174 -9.93 10.17 3.93
C GLU A 174 -10.05 8.68 3.57
N VAL A 175 -9.34 8.23 2.54
CA VAL A 175 -9.30 6.81 2.15
C VAL A 175 -8.78 5.92 3.29
N PHE A 176 -7.94 6.45 4.18
CA PHE A 176 -7.29 5.71 5.26
C PHE A 176 -7.99 5.86 6.62
N TYR A 177 -8.92 6.83 6.78
CA TYR A 177 -9.61 7.06 8.06
C TYR A 177 -10.39 5.85 8.58
N PRO A 178 -11.02 5.01 7.72
CA PRO A 178 -11.66 3.78 8.19
C PRO A 178 -10.71 2.82 8.92
N LEU A 179 -9.39 2.94 8.73
CA LEU A 179 -8.40 2.11 9.45
C LEU A 179 -8.17 2.59 10.89
N ALA A 180 -8.49 3.85 11.22
CA ALA A 180 -8.13 4.46 12.50
C ALA A 180 -8.78 3.75 13.71
N PRO A 181 -10.07 3.37 13.69
CA PRO A 181 -10.69 2.61 14.78
C PRO A 181 -10.02 1.25 15.07
N LEU A 182 -9.28 0.67 14.11
CA LEU A 182 -8.58 -0.60 14.31
C LEU A 182 -7.45 -0.48 15.34
N LEU A 183 -6.94 0.72 15.59
CA LEU A 183 -5.89 0.96 16.60
C LEU A 183 -6.29 0.54 18.01
N GLU A 184 -7.58 0.57 18.34
CA GLU A 184 -8.12 0.22 19.66
C GLU A 184 -8.22 -1.29 19.88
N GLN A 185 -8.38 -2.04 18.78
CA GLN A 185 -8.57 -3.49 18.79
C GLN A 185 -7.30 -4.25 18.38
N ALA A 186 -6.27 -3.51 17.94
CA ALA A 186 -5.05 -4.06 17.41
C ALA A 186 -4.17 -4.73 18.47
N ASP A 187 -3.56 -5.84 18.08
CA ASP A 187 -2.38 -6.33 18.76
C ASP A 187 -1.16 -5.45 18.42
N SER A 188 -0.02 -5.79 19.01
CA SER A 188 1.23 -5.04 18.86
C SER A 188 1.66 -4.89 17.39
N ASP A 189 1.55 -5.95 16.59
CA ASP A 189 2.07 -5.99 15.23
C ASP A 189 1.14 -5.26 14.25
N MET A 190 -0.17 -5.42 14.45
CA MET A 190 -1.19 -4.66 13.72
C MET A 190 -1.09 -3.17 14.05
N GLN A 191 -0.90 -2.80 15.32
CA GLN A 191 -0.72 -1.41 15.72
C GLN A 191 0.54 -0.81 15.08
N ASP A 192 1.66 -1.55 15.07
CA ASP A 192 2.90 -1.12 14.41
C ASP A 192 2.70 -0.86 12.90
N THR A 193 1.93 -1.71 12.23
CA THR A 193 1.63 -1.57 10.80
C THR A 193 0.70 -0.38 10.54
N LEU A 194 -0.35 -0.20 11.34
CA LEU A 194 -1.25 0.96 11.25
C LEU A 194 -0.49 2.27 11.47
N MET A 195 0.36 2.34 12.49
CA MET A 195 1.20 3.51 12.77
C MET A 195 2.15 3.82 11.59
N SER A 196 2.65 2.78 10.92
CA SER A 196 3.47 2.95 9.71
C SER A 196 2.66 3.47 8.52
N ILE A 197 1.41 3.04 8.35
CA ILE A 197 0.50 3.56 7.31
C ILE A 197 0.19 5.04 7.57
N PHE A 198 -0.21 5.40 8.78
CA PHE A 198 -0.53 6.80 9.11
C PHE A 198 0.70 7.70 9.03
N ALA A 199 1.90 7.16 9.25
CA ALA A 199 3.14 7.91 9.10
C ALA A 199 3.44 8.31 7.65
N GLU A 200 2.80 7.70 6.66
CA GLU A 200 2.96 8.04 5.25
C GLU A 200 2.01 9.15 4.79
N LEU A 201 1.01 9.51 5.59
CA LEU A 201 0.02 10.52 5.21
C LEU A 201 0.60 11.94 5.25
N PRO A 202 0.38 12.79 4.23
CA PRO A 202 0.97 14.12 4.18
C PRO A 202 0.62 15.02 5.38
N THR A 203 -0.63 14.95 5.86
CA THR A 203 -1.16 15.73 6.99
C THR A 203 -1.95 14.84 7.96
N LEU A 204 -2.03 15.23 9.23
CA LEU A 204 -2.72 14.47 10.29
C LEU A 204 -3.51 15.41 11.22
N ASP A 205 -4.22 16.38 10.64
CA ASP A 205 -4.94 17.43 11.38
C ASP A 205 -6.46 17.24 11.42
N ASP A 206 -6.96 16.19 10.78
CA ASP A 206 -8.40 15.90 10.72
C ASP A 206 -8.88 15.31 12.05
N ALA A 207 -10.04 15.79 12.53
CA ALA A 207 -10.60 15.35 13.80
C ALA A 207 -10.93 13.85 13.79
N ASP A 208 -11.41 13.32 12.66
CA ASP A 208 -11.90 11.94 12.55
C ASP A 208 -10.77 10.91 12.73
N ILE A 209 -9.57 11.21 12.22
CA ILE A 209 -8.39 10.36 12.43
C ILE A 209 -7.73 10.62 13.79
N LEU A 210 -7.73 11.87 14.26
CA LEU A 210 -7.07 12.26 15.49
C LEU A 210 -7.72 11.66 16.74
N GLU A 211 -9.05 11.46 16.72
CA GLU A 211 -9.78 10.81 17.82
C GLU A 211 -9.14 9.47 18.21
N HIS A 212 -8.75 8.67 17.23
CA HIS A 212 -8.15 7.35 17.45
C HIS A 212 -6.61 7.36 17.48
N LEU A 213 -5.97 8.19 16.65
CA LEU A 213 -4.51 8.18 16.49
C LEU A 213 -3.78 8.93 17.61
N LEU A 214 -4.37 10.00 18.15
CA LEU A 214 -3.72 10.81 19.20
C LEU A 214 -3.49 10.01 20.50
N PRO A 215 -4.46 9.25 21.05
CA PRO A 215 -4.22 8.46 22.27
C PRO A 215 -3.04 7.48 22.12
N VAL A 216 -2.98 6.77 20.99
CA VAL A 216 -1.91 5.79 20.72
C VAL A 216 -0.56 6.47 20.54
N THR A 217 -0.51 7.58 19.80
CA THR A 217 0.75 8.32 19.62
C THR A 217 1.28 8.90 20.94
N LEU A 218 0.40 9.39 21.82
CA LEU A 218 0.78 9.86 23.16
C LEU A 218 1.28 8.71 24.04
N GLN A 219 0.63 7.55 23.99
CA GLN A 219 1.11 6.36 24.69
C GLN A 219 2.50 5.92 24.18
N TRP A 220 2.67 5.87 22.86
CA TRP A 220 3.93 5.51 22.23
C TRP A 220 5.07 6.47 22.56
N SER A 221 4.78 7.75 22.75
CA SER A 221 5.78 8.75 23.15
C SER A 221 6.42 8.47 24.53
N GLN A 222 5.76 7.67 25.37
CA GLN A 222 6.21 7.30 26.71
C GLN A 222 6.56 5.81 26.81
N HIS A 223 6.56 5.09 25.69
CA HIS A 223 6.77 3.65 25.66
C HIS A 223 8.21 3.29 26.03
N THR A 224 8.44 2.12 26.63
CA THR A 224 9.79 1.66 27.02
C THR A 224 10.69 1.39 25.83
N ASP A 225 10.13 0.85 24.75
CA ASP A 225 10.79 0.68 23.45
C ASP A 225 11.18 2.02 22.81
N VAL A 226 12.50 2.14 22.55
CA VAL A 226 13.14 3.27 21.88
C VAL A 226 12.59 3.47 20.47
N GLU A 227 12.33 2.40 19.73
CA GLU A 227 11.90 2.48 18.33
C GLU A 227 10.49 3.06 18.20
N ARG A 228 9.57 2.70 19.10
CA ARG A 228 8.24 3.29 19.16
C ARG A 228 8.28 4.78 19.46
N ARG A 229 9.08 5.19 20.46
CA ARG A 229 9.30 6.63 20.75
C ARG A 229 9.91 7.36 19.57
N ARG A 230 10.86 6.75 18.86
CA ARG A 230 11.53 7.34 17.69
C ARG A 230 10.58 7.54 16.51
N ARG A 231 9.76 6.53 16.20
CA ARG A 231 8.82 6.53 15.06
C ARG A 231 7.68 7.53 15.26
N VAL A 232 7.18 7.66 16.48
CA VAL A 232 6.01 8.51 16.76
C VAL A 232 6.31 10.01 16.64
N ALA A 233 7.57 10.42 16.67
CA ALA A 233 7.96 11.82 16.58
C ALA A 233 7.47 12.52 15.30
N SER A 234 7.51 11.84 14.16
CA SER A 234 7.03 12.40 12.88
C SER A 234 5.50 12.51 12.81
N LEU A 235 4.80 11.60 13.49
CA LEU A 235 3.34 11.65 13.64
C LEU A 235 2.96 12.85 14.50
N LEU A 236 3.52 12.96 15.70
CA LEU A 236 3.25 14.06 16.64
C LEU A 236 3.53 15.44 16.03
N ALA A 237 4.58 15.57 15.22
CA ALA A 237 4.93 16.83 14.57
C ALA A 237 3.90 17.29 13.53
N ARG A 238 3.15 16.35 12.93
CA ARG A 238 2.10 16.61 11.93
C ARG A 238 0.70 16.75 12.54
N MET A 239 0.59 16.66 13.86
CA MET A 239 -0.67 16.84 14.57
C MET A 239 -0.71 18.24 15.19
N ASN A 240 -1.68 19.05 14.76
CA ASN A 240 -1.89 20.39 15.28
C ASN A 240 -2.65 20.41 16.63
N MET A 241 -2.19 19.62 17.60
CA MET A 241 -2.78 19.50 18.93
C MET A 241 -1.77 19.88 20.01
N GLY A 242 -2.18 20.66 21.01
CA GLY A 242 -1.29 21.10 22.09
C GLY A 242 -0.61 19.94 22.82
N SER A 243 -1.36 18.87 23.10
CA SER A 243 -0.84 17.64 23.72
C SER A 243 0.20 16.92 22.86
N ALA A 244 0.04 16.92 21.53
CA ALA A 244 1.00 16.34 20.60
C ALA A 244 2.30 17.16 20.56
N GLN A 245 2.20 18.48 20.56
CA GLN A 245 3.34 19.39 20.60
C GLN A 245 4.12 19.29 21.92
N GLU A 246 3.41 19.15 23.05
CA GLU A 246 4.04 18.88 24.35
C GLU A 246 4.77 17.53 24.37
N ALA A 247 4.15 16.47 23.83
CA ALA A 247 4.77 15.15 23.73
C ALA A 247 6.02 15.18 22.84
N LEU A 248 5.95 15.85 21.68
CA LEU A 248 7.10 16.06 20.82
C LEU A 248 8.22 16.86 21.52
N GLY A 249 7.86 17.88 22.31
CA GLY A 249 8.79 18.64 23.13
C GLY A 249 9.56 17.76 24.14
N ARG A 250 8.87 16.80 24.78
CA ARG A 250 9.50 15.81 25.66
C ARG A 250 10.47 14.91 24.89
N LEU A 251 10.09 14.43 23.71
CA LEU A 251 10.98 13.58 22.88
C LEU A 251 12.25 14.31 22.42
N GLN A 252 12.22 15.64 22.25
CA GLN A 252 13.41 16.44 21.91
C GLN A 252 14.46 16.53 23.03
N VAL A 253 14.12 16.09 24.24
CA VAL A 253 15.03 15.98 25.39
C VAL A 253 15.13 14.54 25.90
N ASP A 254 14.71 13.55 25.09
CA ASP A 254 14.81 12.14 25.44
C ASP A 254 16.26 11.75 25.78
N THR A 255 16.38 10.78 26.70
CA THR A 255 17.65 10.19 27.11
C THR A 255 18.33 9.46 25.96
N ASP A 256 17.56 8.89 25.04
CA ASP A 256 18.06 8.21 23.86
C ASP A 256 18.41 9.23 22.76
N PRO A 257 19.66 9.23 22.24
CA PRO A 257 20.08 10.19 21.23
C PRO A 257 19.32 10.06 19.90
N LEU A 258 18.93 8.84 19.50
CA LEU A 258 18.24 8.61 18.22
C LEU A 258 16.81 9.14 18.27
N VAL A 259 16.11 8.95 19.39
CA VAL A 259 14.77 9.51 19.63
C VAL A 259 14.84 11.03 19.57
N ARG A 260 15.80 11.62 20.29
CA ARG A 260 16.01 13.06 20.36
C ARG A 260 16.31 13.69 18.99
N GLU A 261 17.19 13.08 18.20
CA GLU A 261 17.53 13.55 16.86
C GLU A 261 16.34 13.46 15.90
N SER A 262 15.59 12.35 15.96
CA SER A 262 14.36 12.17 15.20
C SER A 262 13.33 13.26 15.52
N ALA A 263 13.07 13.51 16.82
CA ALA A 263 12.12 14.51 17.28
C ALA A 263 12.50 15.94 16.91
N LYS A 264 13.79 16.30 17.04
CA LYS A 264 14.28 17.61 16.61
C LYS A 264 14.11 17.81 15.10
N SER A 265 14.44 16.78 14.32
CA SER A 265 14.28 16.82 12.87
C SER A 265 12.82 16.99 12.48
N ALA A 266 11.92 16.17 13.06
CA ALA A 266 10.48 16.25 12.81
C ALA A 266 9.90 17.62 13.15
N ALA A 267 10.28 18.20 14.30
CA ALA A 267 9.84 19.53 14.70
C ALA A 267 10.31 20.65 13.75
N VAL A 268 11.51 20.52 13.18
CA VAL A 268 12.03 21.49 12.19
C VAL A 268 11.27 21.38 10.87
N TYR A 269 10.97 20.15 10.41
CA TYR A 269 10.20 19.94 9.18
C TYR A 269 8.77 20.46 9.30
N ALA A 270 8.09 20.21 10.41
CA ALA A 270 6.72 20.68 10.65
C ALA A 270 6.59 22.22 10.69
N ARG A 271 7.67 22.95 11.00
CA ARG A 271 7.69 24.43 10.96
C ARG A 271 7.93 25.01 9.57
N ARG A 272 8.36 24.19 8.62
CA ARG A 272 8.71 24.60 7.24
C ARG A 272 7.67 24.18 6.21
N ALA A 273 6.88 23.15 6.50
CA ALA A 273 5.71 22.73 5.73
C ALA A 273 4.54 23.68 5.99
#